data_AF-A0A8J6Z7A0-F1
#
_entry.id   AF-A0A8J6Z7A0-F1
#
_cell.length_a   1.000
_cell.length_b   1.000
_cell.length_c   1.000
_cell.angle_alpha   90.00
_cell.angle_beta   90.00
_cell.angle_gamma   90.00
#
_symmetry.space_group_name_H-M   'P 1'
#
loop_
_entity.id
_entity.type
_entity.pdbx_description
1 polymer ?
#
loop_
_entity_poly.entity_id
_entity_poly.type
_entity_poly.pdbx_seq_one_letter_code
_entity_poly.pdbx_strand_id
1 'polypeptide(L)'
;MKRQRGQSMVEFALMAPIVFMMIFGMIYGGIMFMQYMHYSNAVRTAAREIAVSAENNRITTKEDKEEWLTKVWKSEVDTRFYTPTVNINPNDNGDVVINVTFYMNEAEYNSLPNILKSLEFPPRSIKAIEYRMKLEGTTNTNSTG
;
A
#
# COMPACT_ATOMS: atom_id res chain seq x y z
N MET A 1 -52.00 -23.53 22.59
CA MET A 1 -50.53 -23.62 22.37
C MET A 1 -50.21 -23.32 20.90
N LYS A 2 -50.10 -22.05 20.49
CA LYS A 2 -49.73 -21.64 19.11
C LYS A 2 -49.12 -20.23 19.15
N ARG A 3 -47.79 -20.13 19.29
CA ARG A 3 -47.03 -18.88 19.02
C ARG A 3 -45.50 -19.08 18.91
N GLN A 4 -44.97 -20.26 19.27
CA GLN A 4 -43.52 -20.51 19.26
C GLN A 4 -42.87 -20.49 17.86
N ARG A 5 -43.58 -20.82 16.77
CA ARG A 5 -42.98 -20.87 15.42
C ARG A 5 -42.51 -19.51 14.88
N GLY A 6 -43.16 -18.40 15.27
CA GLY A 6 -42.75 -17.06 14.84
C GLY A 6 -41.59 -16.50 15.64
N GLN A 7 -41.40 -16.96 16.88
CA GLN A 7 -40.36 -16.49 17.78
C GLN A 7 -38.97 -16.89 17.28
N SER A 8 -38.77 -18.14 16.86
CA SER A 8 -37.48 -18.60 16.36
C SER A 8 -37.03 -17.88 15.08
N MET A 9 -37.98 -17.42 14.25
CA MET A 9 -37.67 -16.64 13.04
C MET A 9 -37.19 -15.22 13.39
N VAL A 10 -37.77 -14.60 14.43
CA VAL A 10 -37.36 -13.28 14.93
C VAL A 10 -36.01 -13.35 15.64
N GLU A 11 -35.78 -14.38 16.46
CA GLU A 11 -34.49 -14.60 17.12
C GLU A 11 -33.36 -14.79 16.09
N PHE A 12 -33.61 -15.56 15.02
CA PHE A 12 -32.66 -15.70 13.92
C PHE A 12 -32.45 -14.38 13.16
N ALA A 13 -33.52 -13.64 12.86
CA ALA A 13 -33.43 -12.36 12.16
C ALA A 13 -32.66 -11.29 12.94
N LEU A 14 -32.66 -11.35 14.28
CA LEU A 14 -31.86 -10.45 15.13
C LEU A 14 -30.38 -10.86 15.19
N MET A 15 -30.07 -12.15 15.13
CA MET A 15 -28.68 -12.65 15.11
C MET A 15 -28.02 -12.51 13.73
N ALA A 16 -28.80 -12.68 12.67
CA ALA A 16 -28.35 -12.58 11.28
C ALA A 16 -27.49 -11.33 10.99
N PRO A 17 -27.89 -10.08 11.31
CA PRO A 17 -27.09 -8.90 11.02
C PRO A 17 -25.73 -8.90 11.73
N ILE A 18 -25.64 -9.44 12.95
CA ILE A 18 -24.37 -9.54 13.69
C ILE A 18 -23.44 -10.55 13.01
N VAL A 19 -23.99 -11.70 12.61
CA VAL A 19 -23.24 -12.74 11.89
C VAL A 19 -22.78 -12.23 10.53
N PHE A 20 -23.64 -11.56 9.77
CA PHE A 20 -23.27 -10.96 8.48
C PHE A 20 -22.22 -9.86 8.65
N MET A 21 -22.34 -9.01 9.69
CA MET A 21 -21.32 -8.00 10.00
C MET A 21 -19.97 -8.65 10.30
N MET A 22 -19.94 -9.77 11.03
CA MET A 22 -18.71 -10.53 11.29
C MET A 22 -18.13 -11.14 10.01
N ILE A 23 -18.97 -11.76 9.17
CA ILE A 23 -18.55 -12.36 7.89
C ILE A 23 -17.99 -11.29 6.95
N PHE A 24 -18.71 -10.17 6.76
CA PHE A 24 -18.23 -9.07 5.91
C PHE A 24 -16.96 -8.44 6.49
N GLY A 25 -16.85 -8.34 7.81
CA GLY A 25 -15.62 -7.91 8.47
C GLY A 25 -14.44 -8.83 8.16
N MET A 26 -14.63 -10.16 8.22
CA MET A 26 -13.60 -11.14 7.87
C MET A 26 -13.21 -11.07 6.39
N ILE A 27 -14.20 -10.96 5.50
CA ILE A 27 -13.95 -10.85 4.05
C ILE A 27 -13.16 -9.58 3.74
N TYR A 28 -13.58 -8.44 4.28
CA TYR A 28 -12.90 -7.16 4.09
C TYR A 28 -11.49 -7.19 4.66
N GLY A 29 -11.32 -7.78 5.85
CA GLY A 29 -10.02 -7.99 6.48
C GLY A 29 -9.09 -8.86 5.61
N GLY A 30 -9.61 -9.94 5.03
CA GLY A 30 -8.85 -10.80 4.12
C GLY A 30 -8.41 -10.08 2.85
N ILE A 31 -9.29 -9.28 2.24
CA ILE A 31 -8.97 -8.46 1.07
C ILE A 31 -7.90 -7.43 1.41
N MET A 32 -8.01 -6.74 2.54
CA MET A 32 -7.01 -5.77 3.01
C MET A 32 -5.65 -6.43 3.24
N PHE A 33 -5.64 -7.63 3.85
CA PHE A 33 -4.40 -8.38 4.06
C PHE A 33 -3.73 -8.79 2.73
N MET A 34 -4.51 -9.26 1.76
CA MET A 34 -4.01 -9.60 0.43
C MET A 34 -3.39 -8.38 -0.27
N GLN A 35 -4.06 -7.22 -0.21
CA GLN A 35 -3.54 -5.98 -0.79
C GLN A 35 -2.22 -5.56 -0.13
N TYR A 36 -2.13 -5.63 1.20
CA TYR A 36 -0.88 -5.35 1.92
C TYR A 36 0.29 -6.23 1.44
N MET A 37 0.04 -7.52 1.21
CA MET A 37 1.06 -8.46 0.75
C MET A 37 1.52 -8.17 -0.69
N HIS A 38 0.59 -7.82 -1.58
CA HIS A 38 0.90 -7.37 -2.94
C HIS A 38 1.71 -6.08 -2.95
N TYR A 39 1.32 -5.08 -2.15
CA TYR A 39 2.06 -3.83 -2.02
C TYR A 39 3.49 -4.08 -1.52
N SER A 40 3.67 -4.91 -0.49
CA SER A 40 5.01 -5.25 0.03
C SER A 40 5.93 -5.91 -1.00
N ASN A 41 5.39 -6.86 -1.77
CA ASN A 41 6.18 -7.51 -2.82
C ASN A 41 6.55 -6.54 -3.94
N ALA A 42 5.63 -5.68 -4.36
CA ALA A 42 5.89 -4.69 -5.39
C ALA A 42 6.90 -3.62 -4.92
N VAL A 43 6.91 -3.20 -3.63
CA VAL A 43 7.97 -2.35 -3.04
C VAL A 43 9.34 -3.00 -3.17
N ARG A 44 9.43 -4.29 -2.86
CA ARG A 44 10.71 -5.02 -2.94
C ARG A 44 11.22 -5.10 -4.37
N THR A 45 10.34 -5.38 -5.34
CA THR A 45 10.69 -5.42 -6.76
C THR A 45 11.13 -4.06 -7.26
N ALA A 46 10.37 -3.01 -6.98
CA ALA A 46 10.69 -1.64 -7.35
C ALA A 46 12.03 -1.18 -6.74
N ALA A 47 12.28 -1.49 -5.47
CA ALA A 47 13.54 -1.17 -4.80
C ALA A 47 14.73 -1.86 -5.48
N ARG A 48 14.63 -3.16 -5.76
CA ARG A 48 15.68 -3.91 -6.47
C ARG A 48 15.99 -3.30 -7.82
N GLU A 49 14.96 -2.92 -8.56
CA GLU A 49 15.13 -2.46 -9.93
C GLU A 49 15.66 -1.00 -9.96
N ILE A 50 15.38 -0.18 -8.93
CA ILE A 50 16.10 1.09 -8.68
C ILE A 50 17.58 0.83 -8.39
N ALA A 51 17.91 -0.16 -7.58
CA ALA A 51 19.31 -0.50 -7.24
C ALA A 51 20.15 -0.74 -8.49
N VAL A 52 19.65 -1.61 -9.36
CA VAL A 52 20.32 -2.01 -10.60
C VAL A 52 20.36 -0.87 -11.61
N SER A 53 19.33 -0.02 -11.64
CA SER A 53 19.29 1.11 -12.57
C SER A 53 20.18 2.28 -12.12
N ALA A 54 20.40 2.43 -10.80
CA ALA A 54 21.33 3.39 -10.23
C ALA A 54 22.79 3.05 -10.58
N GLU A 55 23.15 1.76 -10.60
CA GLU A 55 24.46 1.28 -11.09
C GLU A 55 24.71 1.71 -12.55
N ASN A 56 23.68 1.65 -13.39
CA ASN A 56 23.76 2.01 -14.80
C ASN A 56 23.71 3.52 -15.09
N ASN A 57 23.74 4.37 -14.05
CA ASN A 57 23.69 5.84 -14.16
C ASN A 57 22.47 6.40 -14.95
N ARG A 58 21.38 5.62 -15.05
CA ARG A 58 20.20 5.98 -15.86
C ARG A 58 19.18 6.83 -15.10
N ILE A 59 19.37 7.00 -13.79
CA ILE A 59 18.36 7.60 -12.92
C ILE A 59 19.01 8.62 -11.98
N THR A 60 19.50 9.71 -12.55
CA THR A 60 20.18 10.80 -11.84
C THR A 60 19.22 11.87 -11.30
N THR A 61 17.97 11.92 -11.78
CA THR A 61 16.99 12.96 -11.41
C THR A 61 15.83 12.37 -10.59
N LYS A 62 15.32 13.12 -9.60
CA LYS A 62 14.16 12.70 -8.79
C LYS A 62 12.90 12.46 -9.65
N GLU A 63 12.74 13.22 -10.71
CA GLU A 63 11.59 13.14 -11.63
C GLU A 63 11.58 11.84 -12.45
N ASP A 64 12.75 11.38 -12.93
CA ASP A 64 12.88 10.12 -13.67
C ASP A 64 12.58 8.89 -12.79
N LYS A 65 12.89 8.99 -11.48
CA LYS A 65 12.57 7.95 -10.48
C LYS A 65 11.07 7.77 -10.37
N GLU A 66 10.33 8.87 -10.24
CA GLU A 66 8.89 8.86 -10.02
C GLU A 66 8.11 8.33 -11.24
N GLU A 67 8.51 8.70 -12.46
CA GLU A 67 7.85 8.22 -13.68
C GLU A 67 8.09 6.72 -13.90
N TRP A 68 9.34 6.26 -13.74
CA TRP A 68 9.68 4.86 -13.92
C TRP A 68 9.06 3.99 -12.84
N LEU A 69 9.07 4.45 -11.58
CA LEU A 69 8.40 3.76 -10.49
C LEU A 69 6.93 3.59 -10.84
N THR A 70 6.26 4.67 -11.25
CA THR A 70 4.84 4.63 -11.62
C THR A 70 4.55 3.60 -12.73
N LYS A 71 5.49 3.32 -13.64
CA LYS A 71 5.34 2.29 -14.69
C LYS A 71 5.47 0.86 -14.13
N VAL A 72 6.51 0.58 -13.34
CA VAL A 72 6.71 -0.71 -12.66
C VAL A 72 5.57 -0.99 -11.67
N TRP A 73 5.06 0.05 -11.01
CA TRP A 73 3.92 -0.06 -10.10
C TRP A 73 2.62 -0.37 -10.81
N LYS A 74 2.32 0.32 -11.92
CA LYS A 74 1.08 0.10 -12.68
C LYS A 74 1.02 -1.29 -13.33
N SER A 75 2.16 -1.97 -13.53
CA SER A 75 2.16 -3.36 -13.99
C SER A 75 1.84 -4.36 -12.87
N GLU A 76 2.28 -4.07 -11.65
CA GLU A 76 2.23 -5.02 -10.54
C GLU A 76 1.06 -4.78 -9.56
N VAL A 77 0.52 -3.57 -9.52
CA VAL A 77 -0.38 -3.10 -8.47
C VAL A 77 -1.57 -2.35 -9.06
N ASP A 78 -2.79 -2.71 -8.63
CA ASP A 78 -4.00 -1.95 -8.96
C ASP A 78 -4.01 -0.60 -8.22
N THR A 79 -3.83 0.48 -8.97
CA THR A 79 -3.79 1.86 -8.45
C THR A 79 -5.16 2.53 -8.36
N ARG A 80 -6.27 1.80 -8.57
CA ARG A 80 -7.62 2.37 -8.49
C ARG A 80 -7.93 2.97 -7.12
N PHE A 81 -7.56 2.27 -6.06
CA PHE A 81 -7.90 2.66 -4.69
C PHE A 81 -6.78 3.42 -3.99
N TYR A 82 -5.52 3.05 -4.22
CA TYR A 82 -4.36 3.65 -3.57
C TYR A 82 -3.25 3.99 -4.58
N THR A 83 -2.66 5.17 -4.44
CA THR A 83 -1.50 5.63 -5.19
C THR A 83 -0.25 5.59 -4.29
N PRO A 84 0.84 4.93 -4.71
CA PRO A 84 2.10 4.96 -3.97
C PRO A 84 2.82 6.29 -4.21
N THR A 85 3.30 6.90 -3.13
CA THR A 85 4.29 7.97 -3.16
C THR A 85 5.60 7.41 -2.62
N VAL A 86 6.65 7.52 -3.42
CA VAL A 86 7.97 6.98 -3.08
C VAL A 86 8.89 8.11 -2.68
N ASN A 87 9.33 8.10 -1.43
CA ASN A 87 10.34 9.01 -0.93
C ASN A 87 11.68 8.28 -0.85
N ILE A 88 12.61 8.66 -1.73
CA ILE A 88 13.96 8.11 -1.75
C ILE A 88 14.85 9.07 -0.99
N ASN A 89 15.26 8.66 0.22
CA ASN A 89 16.19 9.43 1.01
C ASN A 89 17.59 8.78 0.89
N PRO A 90 18.55 9.42 0.19
CA PRO A 90 19.93 8.97 0.24
C PRO A 90 20.44 9.17 1.67
N ASN A 91 20.94 8.11 2.29
CA ASN A 91 21.67 8.20 3.54
C ASN A 91 23.13 8.54 3.22
N ASP A 92 23.76 9.40 4.02
CA ASP A 92 25.15 9.86 3.83
C ASP A 92 26.17 8.70 3.79
N ASN A 93 25.78 7.51 4.25
CA ASN A 93 26.60 6.28 4.28
C ASN A 93 26.59 5.46 2.97
N GLY A 94 25.99 5.96 1.88
CA GLY A 94 25.87 5.23 0.61
C GLY A 94 24.72 4.21 0.54
N ASP A 95 23.91 4.15 1.60
CA ASP A 95 22.67 3.36 1.63
C ASP A 95 21.51 4.22 1.10
N VAL A 96 20.62 3.61 0.31
CA VAL A 96 19.38 4.25 -0.12
C VAL A 96 18.23 3.68 0.71
N VAL A 97 17.53 4.58 1.40
CA VAL A 97 16.29 4.26 2.10
C VAL A 97 15.12 4.66 1.20
N ILE A 98 14.34 3.67 0.80
CA ILE A 98 13.14 3.86 0.00
C ILE A 98 11.95 3.72 0.94
N ASN A 99 11.21 4.82 1.10
CA ASN A 99 9.98 4.87 1.87
C ASN A 99 8.81 4.95 0.90
N VAL A 100 7.97 3.91 0.86
CA VAL A 100 6.78 3.90 0.00
C VAL A 100 5.55 4.07 0.86
N THR A 101 4.90 5.23 0.78
CA THR A 101 3.62 5.51 1.44
C THR A 101 2.49 5.37 0.42
N PHE A 102 1.40 4.70 0.78
CA PHE A 102 0.23 4.59 -0.11
C PHE A 102 -0.84 5.55 0.35
N TYR A 103 -1.34 6.40 -0.55
CA TYR A 103 -2.44 7.33 -0.30
C TYR A 103 -3.69 6.89 -1.04
N MET A 104 -4.85 7.05 -0.41
CA MET A 104 -6.11 6.77 -1.09
C MET A 104 -6.28 7.74 -2.27
N ASN A 105 -6.74 7.23 -3.41
CA ASN A 105 -7.05 8.07 -4.55
C ASN A 105 -8.09 9.14 -4.15
N GLU A 106 -7.84 10.40 -4.47
CA GLU A 106 -8.73 11.50 -4.07
C GLU A 106 -10.15 11.38 -4.65
N ALA A 107 -10.29 10.85 -5.87
CA ALA A 107 -11.60 10.64 -6.49
C ALA A 107 -12.42 9.61 -5.69
N GLU A 108 -11.76 8.56 -5.23
CA GLU A 108 -12.38 7.49 -4.44
C GLU A 108 -12.63 7.94 -3.00
N TYR A 109 -11.72 8.70 -2.41
CA TYR A 109 -11.92 9.28 -1.08
C TYR A 109 -13.12 10.23 -1.06
N ASN A 110 -13.28 11.04 -2.11
CA ASN A 110 -14.37 12.01 -2.20
C ASN A 110 -15.74 11.35 -2.41
N SER A 111 -15.80 10.19 -3.05
CA SER A 111 -17.05 9.42 -3.24
C SER A 111 -17.55 8.73 -1.96
N LEU A 112 -16.72 8.66 -0.90
CA LEU A 112 -17.12 8.06 0.37
C LEU A 112 -18.19 8.90 1.11
N PRO A 113 -19.18 8.24 1.74
CA PRO A 113 -20.07 8.86 2.71
C PRO A 113 -19.32 9.54 3.85
N ASN A 114 -19.84 10.68 4.33
CA ASN A 114 -19.20 11.46 5.42
C ASN A 114 -18.97 10.66 6.71
N ILE A 115 -19.85 9.69 7.01
CA ILE A 115 -19.73 8.81 8.17
C ILE A 115 -18.44 7.98 8.08
N LEU A 116 -18.13 7.45 6.89
CA LEU A 116 -16.93 6.65 6.67
C LEU A 116 -15.66 7.51 6.74
N LYS A 117 -15.72 8.74 6.20
CA LYS A 117 -14.63 9.72 6.30
C LYS A 117 -14.30 10.09 7.76
N SER A 118 -15.31 10.28 8.60
CA SER A 118 -15.12 10.62 10.02
C SER A 118 -14.55 9.48 10.86
N LEU A 119 -14.71 8.24 10.40
CA LEU A 119 -14.17 7.07 11.08
C LEU A 119 -12.77 6.69 10.56
N GLU A 120 -12.22 7.43 9.59
CA GLU A 120 -10.98 7.07 8.88
C GLU A 120 -11.02 5.66 8.25
N PHE A 121 -12.20 5.22 7.82
CA PHE A 121 -12.37 3.95 7.11
C PHE A 121 -12.88 4.18 5.69
N PRO A 122 -12.18 3.68 4.66
CA PRO A 122 -10.82 3.12 4.71
C PRO A 122 -9.75 4.16 5.10
N PRO A 123 -8.58 3.72 5.59
CA PRO A 123 -7.51 4.64 6.00
C PRO A 123 -7.04 5.46 4.80
N ARG A 124 -6.89 6.78 5.02
CA ARG A 124 -6.43 7.73 3.99
C ARG A 124 -5.04 7.42 3.48
N SER A 125 -4.20 6.83 4.32
CA SER A 125 -2.88 6.36 3.94
C SER A 125 -2.51 5.09 4.68
N ILE A 126 -1.84 4.18 3.98
CA ILE A 126 -1.25 2.99 4.59
C ILE A 126 0.20 3.33 4.94
N LYS A 127 0.60 3.00 6.17
CA LYS A 127 1.93 3.30 6.72
C LYS A 127 3.02 2.87 5.73
N ALA A 128 4.05 3.72 5.63
CA ALA A 128 5.13 3.51 4.70
C ALA A 128 5.83 2.17 4.92
N ILE A 129 6.08 1.45 3.82
CA ILE A 129 6.98 0.30 3.82
C ILE A 129 8.38 0.84 3.59
N GLU A 130 9.21 0.79 4.63
CA GLU A 130 10.62 1.20 4.54
C GLU A 130 11.44 0.02 4.03
N TYR A 131 12.18 0.24 2.95
CA TYR A 131 13.15 -0.71 2.45
C TYR A 131 14.52 -0.05 2.36
N ARG A 132 15.53 -0.70 2.95
CA ARG A 132 16.92 -0.26 2.91
C ARG A 132 17.69 -1.14 1.96
N MET A 133 18.38 -0.53 1.01
CA MET A 133 19.26 -1.24 0.09
C MET A 133 20.56 -0.47 -0.08
N LYS A 134 21.66 -1.20 -0.18
CA LYS A 134 22.97 -0.64 -0.50
C LYS A 134 23.05 -0.40 -2.01
N LEU A 135 23.55 0.75 -2.43
CA LEU A 135 23.84 0.98 -3.85
C LEU A 135 25.11 0.19 -4.22
N GLU A 136 24.98 -0.78 -5.11
CA GLU A 136 26.16 -1.38 -5.76
C GLU A 136 26.56 -0.44 -6.91
N GLY A 137 27.69 0.25 -6.77
CA GLY A 137 28.18 1.17 -7.81
C GLY A 137 28.78 2.50 -7.32
N THR A 138 28.82 2.80 -6.03
CA THR A 138 29.66 3.92 -5.55
C THR A 138 31.11 3.45 -5.49
N THR A 139 31.82 3.45 -6.62
CA THR A 139 33.27 3.54 -6.57
C THR A 139 33.60 4.85 -5.87
N ASN A 140 34.14 4.73 -4.65
CA ASN A 140 34.76 5.82 -3.92
C ASN A 140 35.78 6.52 -4.84
N THR A 141 35.39 7.63 -5.47
CA THR A 141 36.35 8.61 -5.97
C THR A 141 36.77 9.49 -4.78
N ASN A 142 37.40 8.88 -3.79
CA ASN A 142 38.16 9.55 -2.74
C ASN A 142 39.36 8.67 -2.41
N SER A 143 40.30 8.61 -3.35
CA SER A 143 41.68 8.19 -3.06
C SER A 143 42.62 8.85 -4.04
N THR A 144 43.56 9.60 -3.47
CA THR A 144 44.88 9.98 -4.01
C THR A 144 44.95 11.11 -5.05
N GLY A 145 45.55 12.22 -4.61
CA GLY A 145 45.99 13.37 -5.38
C GLY A 145 46.44 14.47 -4.44
#